data_AF-D2XZP8-F1
#
_entry.id   AF-D2XZP8-F1
#
_cell.length_a   1.000
_cell.length_b   1.000
_cell.length_c   1.000
_cell.angle_alpha   90.00
_cell.angle_beta   90.00
_cell.angle_gamma   90.00
#
_symmetry.space_group_name_H-M   'P 1'
#
loop_
_entity.id
_entity.type
_entity.pdbx_description
1 polymer ?
#
loop_
_entity_poly.entity_id
_entity_poly.type
_entity_poly.pdbx_seq_one_letter_code
_entity_poly.pdbx_strand_id
1 'polypeptide(L)' 'DNRLVVPFNSQIRMMVTAADVLHSWTIPSISVKIDATPGRLNQVGFSMNRTGIFFGQCSEICG' A
#
# COMPACT_ATOMS: atom_id res chain seq x y z
N ASP A 1 -10.41 -4.55 -10.16
CA ASP A 1 -11.17 -5.76 -9.78
C ASP A 1 -10.36 -6.82 -9.03
N ASN A 2 -9.05 -6.93 -9.28
CA ASN A 2 -8.18 -7.82 -8.53
C ASN A 2 -7.87 -7.29 -7.11
N ARG A 3 -7.73 -8.21 -6.15
CA ARG A 3 -7.36 -7.90 -4.76
C ARG A 3 -5.91 -8.33 -4.52
N LEU A 4 -5.18 -7.52 -3.75
CA LEU A 4 -3.88 -7.90 -3.20
C LEU A 4 -4.09 -8.91 -2.06
N VAL A 5 -3.63 -10.15 -2.24
CA VAL A 5 -3.65 -11.18 -1.19
C VAL A 5 -2.29 -11.20 -0.49
N VAL A 6 -2.30 -11.19 0.83
CA VAL A 6 -1.08 -11.23 1.65
C VAL A 6 -1.17 -12.34 2.71
N PRO A 7 -0.04 -12.98 3.07
CA PRO A 7 -0.03 -14.04 4.08
C PRO A 7 -0.35 -13.51 5.48
N PHE A 8 -1.05 -14.33 6.27
CA PHE A 8 -1.37 -14.04 7.67
C PHE A 8 -0.12 -14.16 8.55
N ASN A 9 0.00 -13.27 9.54
CA ASN A 9 1.05 -13.25 10.57
C ASN A 9 2.49 -13.38 10.02
N SER A 10 2.72 -12.79 8.85
CA SER A 10 4.01 -12.79 8.16
C SER A 10 4.45 -11.36 7.92
N GLN A 11 5.76 -11.10 8.07
CA GLN A 11 6.32 -9.80 7.75
C GLN A 11 6.35 -9.62 6.23
N ILE A 12 5.65 -8.61 5.74
CA ILE A 12 5.57 -8.27 4.32
C ILE A 12 6.38 -7.00 4.10
N ARG A 13 7.23 -7.00 3.07
CA ARG A 13 7.87 -5.80 2.55
C ARG A 13 7.24 -5.47 1.20
N MET A 14 6.51 -4.36 1.14
CA MET A 14 5.92 -3.87 -0.09
C MET A 14 6.81 -2.77 -0.68
N MET A 15 7.06 -2.83 -1.99
CA MET A 15 7.70 -1.77 -2.75
C MET A 15 6.65 -1.07 -3.61
N VAL A 16 6.65 0.26 -3.62
CA VAL A 16 5.65 1.08 -4.30
C VAL A 16 6.35 2.18 -5.09
N THR A 17 5.90 2.38 -6.32
CA THR A 17 6.29 3.49 -7.21
C THR A 17 5.10 3.85 -8.10
N ALA A 18 5.19 4.96 -8.83
CA ALA A 18 4.17 5.39 -9.78
C ALA A 18 4.75 5.47 -11.20
N ALA A 19 3.89 5.32 -12.20
CA ALA A 19 4.29 5.40 -13.61
C ALA A 19 4.10 6.80 -14.21
N ASP A 20 3.28 7.65 -13.58
CA ASP A 20 2.81 8.92 -14.10
C ASP A 20 3.06 10.09 -13.13
N VAL A 21 2.15 10.31 -12.17
CA VAL A 21 2.18 11.39 -11.18
C VAL A 21 2.36 10.83 -9.77
N LEU A 22 2.34 11.70 -8.76
CA LEU A 22 2.33 11.25 -7.37
C LEU A 22 1.00 10.59 -7.03
N HIS A 23 1.08 9.42 -6.39
CA HIS A 23 -0.04 8.77 -5.72
C HIS A 23 0.38 8.44 -4.28
N SER A 24 -0.55 7.99 -3.43
CA SER A 24 -0.21 7.47 -2.11
C SER A 24 -1.06 6.25 -1.79
N TRP A 25 -0.40 5.11 -1.55
CA TRP A 25 -1.03 3.84 -1.25
C TRP A 25 -1.31 3.74 0.25
N THR A 26 -2.58 3.63 0.62
CA THR A 26 -3.01 3.67 2.03
C THR A 26 -4.04 2.59 2.34
N ILE A 27 -3.87 1.90 3.46
CA ILE A 27 -4.91 1.09 4.10
C ILE A 27 -5.06 1.59 5.56
N PRO A 28 -6.07 2.42 5.87
CA PRO A 28 -6.16 3.08 7.18
C PRO A 28 -6.29 2.12 8.36
N SER A 29 -7.02 1.01 8.19
CA SER A 29 -7.28 0.02 9.25
C SER A 29 -6.04 -0.73 9.73
N ILE A 30 -4.92 -0.64 9.00
CA ILE A 30 -3.62 -1.22 9.38
C ILE A 30 -2.55 -0.13 9.56
N SER A 31 -2.94 1.15 9.56
CA SER A 31 -2.06 2.30 9.73
C SER A 31 -0.89 2.36 8.74
N VAL A 32 -1.09 1.92 7.50
CA VAL A 32 -0.08 2.01 6.44
C VAL A 32 -0.46 3.10 5.46
N LYS A 33 0.47 4.02 5.21
CA LYS A 33 0.46 5.01 4.13
C LYS A 33 1.87 5.11 3.55
N ILE A 34 2.00 5.09 2.23
CA ILE A 34 3.28 5.24 1.53
C ILE A 34 3.08 5.90 0.17
N ASP A 35 3.92 6.89 -0.13
CA ASP A 35 3.83 7.61 -1.39
C ASP A 35 4.42 6.77 -2.54
N ALA A 36 3.72 6.77 -3.66
CA ALA A 36 4.16 6.23 -4.94
C ALA A 36 4.72 7.39 -5.77
N THR A 37 6.04 7.45 -5.90
CA THR A 37 6.74 8.55 -6.59
C THR A 37 7.36 8.05 -7.89
N PRO A 38 7.09 8.69 -9.05
CA PRO A 38 7.72 8.30 -10.31
C PRO A 38 9.24 8.35 -10.23
N GLY A 39 9.90 7.29 -10.73
CA GLY A 39 11.36 7.18 -10.71
C GLY A 39 11.98 6.86 -9.34
N ARG A 40 11.19 6.66 -8.28
CA ARG A 40 11.66 6.25 -6.94
C ARG A 40 10.89 5.03 -6.43
N LEU A 41 11.63 4.01 -5.99
CA LEU A 41 11.08 2.86 -5.29
C LEU A 41 11.04 3.14 -3.78
N ASN A 42 9.84 3.36 -3.25
CA ASN A 42 9.61 3.45 -1.81
C ASN A 42 9.26 2.07 -1.24
N GLN A 43 9.56 1.82 0.03
CA GLN A 43 9.24 0.55 0.70
C GLN A 43 8.56 0.75 2.05
N VAL A 44 7.63 -0.13 2.39
CA VAL A 44 6.98 -0.21 3.71
C VAL A 44 6.93 -1.65 4.19
N GLY A 45 7.16 -1.84 5.49
CA GLY A 45 7.01 -3.12 6.18
C GLY A 45 5.71 -3.16 6.98
N PHE A 46 4.92 -4.22 6.85
CA PHE A 46 3.74 -4.45 7.69
C PHE A 46 3.46 -5.94 7.86
N SER A 47 2.60 -6.28 8.82
CA SER A 47 2.13 -7.63 9.09
C SER A 47 0.64 -7.63 9.41
N MET A 48 -0.10 -8.64 8.96
CA MET A 48 -1.52 -8.76 9.23
C MET A 48 -1.76 -9.69 10.44
N ASN A 49 -2.36 -9.15 11.51
CA ASN A 49 -2.76 -9.91 12.70
C ASN A 49 -4.26 -10.30 12.71
N ARG A 50 -5.01 -9.86 11.71
CA ARG A 50 -6.41 -10.24 11.49
C ARG A 50 -6.63 -10.59 10.03
N THR A 51 -7.32 -11.70 9.80
CA THR A 51 -7.80 -12.10 8.48
C THR A 51 -9.06 -11.32 8.12
N GLY A 52 -9.17 -10.88 6.87
CA GLY A 52 -10.34 -10.16 6.41
C GLY A 52 -10.09 -9.42 5.11
N ILE A 53 -11.09 -8.65 4.68
CA ILE A 53 -11.00 -7.73 3.55
C ILE A 53 -10.74 -6.34 4.11
N PHE A 54 -9.67 -5.72 3.65
CA PHE A 54 -9.31 -4.35 4.01
C PHE A 54 -9.39 -3.46 2.78
N PHE A 55 -9.84 -2.23 2.98
CA PHE A 55 -10.02 -1.26 1.91
C PHE A 55 -9.05 -0.09 2.08
N GLY A 56 -8.62 0.42 0.94
CA GLY A 56 -7.69 1.53 0.81
C GLY A 56 -8.08 2.41 -0.36
N GLN A 57 -7.63 3.66 -0.32
CA GLN A 57 -7.81 4.63 -1.39
C GLN A 57 -6.51 5.40 -1.60
N CYS A 58 -6.34 5.95 -2.81
CA CYS A 58 -5.26 6.89 -3.05
C CYS A 58 -5.39 8.06 -2.06
N SER A 59 -4.31 8.41 -1.36
CA SER A 59 -4.29 9.47 -0.34
C SER A 59 -3.39 10.65 -0.73
N GLU A 60 -3.16 10.83 -2.03
CA GLU A 60 -2.47 11.96 -2.64
C GLU A 60 -3.38 12.56 -3.70
N ILE A 61 -3.31 13.87 -3.92
CA ILE A 61 -4.04 14.50 -5.01
C ILE A 61 -3.37 14.14 -6.34
N CYS A 62 -4.03 13.31 -7.13
CA CYS A 62 -3.44 12.70 -8.34
C CYS A 62 -4.17 13.04 -9.64
N GLY A 63 -5.07 14.03 -9.62
CA GLY A 63 -5.88 14.44 -10.78
C GLY A 63 -7.28 13.86 -10.78
#